data_AF-A0A520IFT3-F1
#
_entry.id   AF-A0A520IFT3-F1
#
_cell.length_a   1.000
_cell.length_b   1.000
_cell.length_c   1.000
_cell.angle_alpha   90.00
_cell.angle_beta   90.00
_cell.angle_gamma   90.00
#
_symmetry.space_group_name_H-M   'P 1'
#
loop_
_entity.id
_entity.type
_entity.pdbx_description
1 polymer ?
#
loop_
_entity_poly.entity_id
_entity_poly.type
_entity_poly.pdbx_seq_one_letter_code
_entity_poly.pdbx_strand_id
1 'polypeptide(L)'
;MEETKEQQSLHRFLQFGIYLSVLIEIFLFFYADRLFAQDYADKFNLRFFAVRLARIPFYHQLIYSKLSTLLLICLVSVGTLSRKNKDLNPKNQIVYPLAAGLIIFFSGIWFQGRQPPAVWMGAGWSDLAYIASAIAGALLIHVAMDNVSKIISSKLGKDKWNIEGESFMQPVKPIDTPYSVNIPMLFYYKKKVRKGFIPLANLFRSLLLVSVPGGGKTFSVIIPIIKQFIAKSFTLCVYDIKYPDLAKVAYHHYLLAKQNGKCLDYKFHVINLNEPEKSERVNPWKRQYLNSLADASETAEALVEAMKKGDRSGGSDQFFTQSAINFLAACIYFFSRYEEGRYSSLPHVLSFLNLS
;
A
#
# COMPACT_ATOMS: atom_id res chain seq x y z
N MET A 1 -13.03 6.87 7.53
CA MET A 1 -12.36 6.06 8.56
C MET A 1 -13.30 5.95 9.74
N GLU A 2 -13.52 4.73 10.23
CA GLU A 2 -14.18 4.49 11.51
C GLU A 2 -13.16 4.72 12.63
N GLU A 3 -13.58 5.40 13.71
CA GLU A 3 -12.74 5.53 14.91
C GLU A 3 -12.46 4.15 15.48
N THR A 4 -11.22 3.90 15.89
CA THR A 4 -10.87 2.67 16.60
C THR A 4 -11.56 2.65 17.98
N LYS A 5 -11.84 1.46 18.52
CA LYS A 5 -12.46 1.31 19.85
C LYS A 5 -11.67 2.02 20.96
N GLU A 6 -10.35 2.06 20.84
CA GLU A 6 -9.46 2.76 21.77
C GLU A 6 -9.63 4.28 21.71
N GLN A 7 -9.74 4.86 20.51
CA GLN A 7 -10.00 6.29 20.32
C GLN A 7 -11.36 6.71 20.88
N GLN A 8 -12.41 5.89 20.66
CA GLN A 8 -13.73 6.13 21.24
C GLN A 8 -13.72 6.07 22.77
N SER A 9 -12.94 5.14 23.34
CA SER A 9 -12.78 5.01 24.80
C SER A 9 -12.07 6.24 25.38
N LEU A 10 -10.97 6.67 24.77
CA LEU A 10 -10.22 7.86 25.19
C LEU A 10 -11.08 9.13 25.11
N HIS A 11 -11.85 9.27 24.03
CA HIS A 11 -12.76 10.41 23.88
C HIS A 11 -13.82 10.45 24.99
N ARG A 12 -14.49 9.32 25.29
CA ARG A 12 -15.47 9.25 26.40
C ARG A 12 -14.85 9.58 27.75
N PHE A 13 -13.60 9.13 27.99
CA PHE A 13 -12.86 9.44 29.21
C PHE A 13 -12.59 10.95 29.34
N LEU A 14 -12.18 11.61 28.25
CA LEU A 14 -11.96 13.06 28.25
C LEU A 14 -13.25 13.86 28.41
N GLN A 15 -14.36 13.41 27.80
CA GLN A 15 -15.69 14.00 28.01
C GLN A 15 -16.14 13.89 29.47
N PHE A 16 -15.90 12.74 30.11
CA PHE A 16 -16.13 12.57 31.54
C PHE A 16 -15.33 13.60 32.37
N GLY A 17 -14.08 13.88 31.96
CA GLY A 17 -13.25 14.93 32.57
C GLY A 17 -13.90 16.32 32.56
N ILE A 18 -14.63 16.69 31.49
CA ILE A 18 -15.35 17.98 31.41
C ILE A 18 -16.42 18.05 32.48
N TYR A 19 -17.27 17.04 32.56
CA TYR A 19 -18.37 17.03 33.53
C TYR A 19 -17.87 16.91 34.96
N LEU A 20 -16.79 16.15 35.19
CA LEU A 20 -16.12 16.10 36.48
C LEU A 20 -15.58 17.48 36.89
N SER A 21 -14.97 18.23 35.96
CA SER A 21 -14.50 19.59 36.23
C SER A 21 -15.63 20.53 36.67
N VAL A 22 -16.77 20.48 35.99
CA VAL A 22 -17.98 21.28 36.35
C VAL A 22 -18.53 20.86 37.71
N LEU A 23 -18.57 19.56 38.01
CA LEU A 23 -19.02 19.07 39.32
C LEU A 23 -18.08 19.50 40.45
N ILE A 24 -16.76 19.47 40.23
CA ILE A 24 -15.78 19.96 41.20
C ILE A 24 -15.92 21.47 41.40
N GLU A 25 -16.15 22.25 40.33
CA GLU A 25 -16.43 23.68 40.42
C GLU A 25 -17.66 23.97 41.29
N ILE A 26 -18.77 23.27 41.05
CA ILE A 26 -19.99 23.42 41.86
C ILE A 26 -19.74 22.98 43.31
N PHE A 27 -19.02 21.88 43.52
CA PHE A 27 -18.68 21.42 44.86
C PHE A 27 -17.84 22.45 45.63
N LEU A 28 -16.82 23.04 45.01
CA LEU A 28 -15.94 23.99 45.69
C LEU A 28 -16.61 25.36 45.91
N PHE A 29 -17.19 25.96 44.88
CA PHE A 29 -17.66 27.35 44.92
C PHE A 29 -19.11 27.53 45.37
N PHE A 30 -19.84 26.43 45.58
CA PHE A 30 -21.19 26.46 46.15
C PHE A 30 -21.30 25.60 47.41
N TYR A 31 -20.85 24.35 47.39
CA TYR A 31 -21.04 23.43 48.53
C TYR A 31 -19.97 23.62 49.62
N ALA A 32 -18.70 23.84 49.27
CA ALA A 32 -17.62 23.95 50.24
C ALA A 32 -17.68 25.24 51.05
N ASP A 33 -17.98 26.39 50.44
CA ASP A 33 -18.20 27.66 51.15
C ASP A 33 -19.27 27.51 52.27
N ARG A 34 -20.27 26.65 52.04
CA ARG A 34 -21.33 26.36 53.02
C ARG A 34 -20.94 25.34 54.06
N LEU A 35 -20.08 24.38 53.71
CA LEU A 35 -19.47 23.45 54.65
C LEU A 35 -18.61 24.18 55.68
N PHE A 36 -17.99 25.30 55.31
CA PHE A 36 -17.20 26.13 56.22
C PHE A 36 -18.08 27.04 57.11
N ALA A 37 -19.26 27.44 56.64
CA ALA A 37 -20.17 28.32 57.39
C ALA A 37 -21.03 27.62 58.46
N GLN A 38 -21.26 26.30 58.34
CA GLN A 38 -22.04 25.53 59.31
C GLN A 38 -21.13 24.63 60.16
N ASP A 39 -21.07 24.88 61.47
CA ASP A 39 -20.14 24.22 62.40
C ASP A 39 -20.66 22.86 62.90
N TYR A 40 -20.82 21.90 61.99
CA TYR A 40 -21.13 20.51 62.35
C TYR A 40 -19.87 19.65 62.30
N ALA A 41 -19.54 19.04 63.43
CA ALA A 41 -18.35 18.20 63.66
C ALA A 41 -18.24 16.97 62.72
N ASP A 42 -19.33 16.55 62.07
CA ASP A 42 -19.40 15.30 61.29
C ASP A 42 -18.83 15.37 59.86
N LYS A 43 -18.29 16.52 59.41
CA LYS A 43 -17.86 16.71 58.01
C LYS A 43 -16.36 16.93 57.80
N PHE A 44 -15.52 16.47 58.74
CA PHE A 44 -14.06 16.64 58.67
C PHE A 44 -13.45 16.14 57.36
N ASN A 45 -13.86 14.95 56.89
CA ASN A 45 -13.33 14.34 55.67
C ASN A 45 -13.63 15.15 54.39
N LEU A 46 -14.85 15.70 54.29
CA LEU A 46 -15.27 16.51 53.15
C LEU A 46 -14.58 17.88 53.14
N ARG A 47 -14.40 18.49 54.31
CA ARG A 47 -13.63 19.74 54.47
C ARG A 47 -12.17 19.54 54.07
N PHE A 48 -11.53 18.46 54.55
CA PHE A 48 -10.16 18.11 54.16
C PHE A 48 -10.02 17.91 52.64
N PHE A 49 -10.99 17.23 52.03
CA PHE A 49 -11.03 17.02 50.58
C PHE A 49 -11.18 18.34 49.80
N ALA A 50 -12.07 19.23 50.21
CA ALA A 50 -12.26 20.54 49.59
C ALA A 50 -10.99 21.42 49.67
N VAL A 51 -10.33 21.47 50.83
CA VAL A 51 -9.07 22.23 51.00
C VAL A 51 -7.96 21.68 50.09
N ARG A 52 -7.89 20.36 49.90
CA ARG A 52 -6.90 19.75 49.00
C ARG A 52 -7.15 20.09 47.53
N LEU A 53 -8.41 20.06 47.10
CA LEU A 53 -8.79 20.43 45.73
C LEU A 53 -8.59 21.92 45.44
N ALA A 54 -8.91 22.81 46.39
CA ALA A 54 -8.72 24.25 46.25
C ALA A 54 -7.24 24.68 46.11
N ARG A 55 -6.28 23.82 46.51
CA ARG A 55 -4.83 24.06 46.30
C ARG A 55 -4.38 23.84 44.86
N ILE A 56 -5.20 23.18 44.04
CA ILE A 56 -4.90 23.03 42.61
C ILE A 56 -5.07 24.41 41.95
N PRO A 57 -4.09 24.91 41.16
CA PRO A 57 -4.13 26.27 40.60
C PRO A 57 -5.41 26.60 39.83
N PHE A 58 -6.00 25.60 39.17
CA PHE A 58 -7.24 25.75 38.40
C PHE A 58 -8.45 26.11 39.27
N TYR A 59 -8.47 25.68 40.54
CA TYR A 59 -9.62 25.89 41.42
C TYR A 59 -9.40 26.99 42.47
N HIS A 60 -8.30 27.76 42.36
CA HIS A 60 -8.00 28.84 43.30
C HIS A 60 -9.00 30.02 43.18
N GLN A 61 -9.51 30.27 41.97
CA GLN A 61 -10.48 31.31 41.69
C GLN A 61 -11.54 30.78 40.74
N LEU A 62 -12.78 31.24 40.86
CA LEU A 62 -13.88 30.78 39.99
C LEU A 62 -13.56 30.99 38.50
N ILE A 63 -12.94 32.13 38.17
CA ILE A 63 -12.55 32.43 36.78
C ILE A 63 -11.54 31.42 36.22
N TYR A 64 -10.59 30.96 37.05
CA TYR A 64 -9.60 29.96 36.62
C TYR A 64 -10.24 28.59 36.42
N SER A 65 -11.23 28.23 37.23
CA SER A 65 -11.98 26.98 37.08
C SER A 65 -12.78 26.97 35.78
N LYS A 66 -13.44 28.09 35.48
CA LYS A 66 -14.17 28.29 34.22
C LYS A 66 -13.26 28.24 33.00
N LEU A 67 -12.11 28.92 33.04
CA LEU A 67 -11.13 28.90 31.95
C LEU A 67 -10.51 27.51 31.76
N SER A 68 -10.20 26.78 32.84
CA SER A 68 -9.70 25.42 32.79
C SER A 68 -10.73 24.46 32.15
N THR A 69 -12.00 24.59 32.53
CA THR A 69 -13.09 23.81 31.94
C THR A 69 -13.26 24.12 30.46
N LEU A 70 -13.17 25.40 30.06
CA LEU A 70 -13.20 25.81 28.66
C LEU A 70 -12.02 25.23 27.85
N LEU A 71 -10.80 25.27 28.41
CA LEU A 71 -9.61 24.69 27.80
C LEU A 71 -9.77 23.19 27.61
N LEU A 72 -10.31 22.49 28.61
CA LEU A 72 -10.58 21.07 28.51
C LEU A 72 -11.59 20.77 27.40
N ILE A 73 -12.68 21.55 27.30
CA ILE A 73 -13.66 21.42 26.20
C ILE A 73 -12.96 21.61 24.84
N CYS A 74 -12.12 22.64 24.69
CA CYS A 74 -11.36 22.85 23.44
C CYS A 74 -10.45 21.66 23.11
N LEU A 75 -9.73 21.10 24.09
CA LEU A 75 -8.87 19.94 23.89
C LEU A 75 -9.66 18.70 23.44
N VAL A 76 -10.78 18.42 24.10
CA VAL A 76 -11.65 17.28 23.75
C VAL A 76 -12.16 17.43 22.32
N SER A 77 -12.62 18.64 21.95
CA SER A 77 -13.15 18.90 20.61
C SER A 77 -12.10 18.83 19.50
N VAL A 78 -10.84 19.15 19.75
CA VAL A 78 -9.77 18.96 18.75
C VAL A 78 -9.42 17.46 18.59
N GLY A 79 -9.56 16.69 19.66
CA GLY A 79 -9.28 15.25 19.67
C GLY A 79 -10.34 14.38 19.01
N THR A 80 -11.55 14.88 18.74
CA THR A 80 -12.61 14.11 18.09
C THR A 80 -12.40 13.95 16.60
N LEU A 81 -12.42 12.70 16.11
CA LEU A 81 -12.39 12.37 14.69
C LEU A 81 -13.84 12.30 14.18
N SER A 82 -14.52 13.45 14.20
CA SER A 82 -15.92 13.49 13.82
C SER A 82 -16.11 13.29 12.31
N ARG A 83 -17.01 12.38 11.93
CA ARG A 83 -17.40 12.18 10.52
C ARG A 83 -17.97 13.49 9.97
N LYS A 84 -17.42 13.97 8.85
CA LYS A 84 -17.92 15.16 8.15
C LYS A 84 -19.40 14.97 7.83
N ASN A 85 -20.24 15.84 8.36
CA ASN A 85 -21.64 15.91 8.02
C ASN A 85 -21.85 17.14 7.12
N LYS A 86 -22.25 16.91 5.87
CA LYS A 86 -22.35 17.95 4.83
C LYS A 86 -23.55 18.88 5.03
N ASP A 87 -24.49 18.51 5.90
CA ASP A 87 -25.75 19.23 6.12
C ASP A 87 -25.74 20.07 7.42
N LEU A 88 -24.58 20.29 8.04
CA LEU A 88 -24.47 21.11 9.24
C LEU A 88 -24.64 22.60 8.89
N ASN A 89 -25.64 23.27 9.46
CA ASN A 89 -25.79 24.72 9.37
C ASN A 89 -24.93 25.39 10.47
N PRO A 90 -23.82 26.08 10.11
CA PRO A 90 -22.88 26.60 11.10
C PRO A 90 -23.49 27.65 12.04
N LYS A 91 -24.48 28.42 11.57
CA LYS A 91 -25.10 29.47 12.39
C LYS A 91 -25.89 28.85 13.55
N ASN A 92 -26.74 27.88 13.25
CA ASN A 92 -27.66 27.29 14.23
C ASN A 92 -27.00 26.27 15.15
N GLN A 93 -25.97 25.57 14.68
CA GLN A 93 -25.38 24.44 15.40
C GLN A 93 -24.03 24.75 16.06
N ILE A 94 -23.42 25.89 15.72
CA ILE A 94 -22.13 26.32 16.27
C ILE A 94 -22.25 27.74 16.84
N VAL A 95 -22.59 28.73 16.00
CA VAL A 95 -22.48 30.14 16.42
C VAL A 95 -23.47 30.49 17.54
N TYR A 96 -24.77 30.22 17.38
CA TYR A 96 -25.76 30.56 18.42
C TYR A 96 -25.55 29.78 19.71
N PRO A 97 -25.37 28.43 19.70
CA PRO A 97 -25.14 27.68 20.93
C PRO A 97 -23.83 28.04 21.63
N LEU A 98 -22.76 28.34 20.89
CA LEU A 98 -21.48 28.74 21.49
C LEU A 98 -21.59 30.12 22.14
N ALA A 99 -22.18 31.10 21.46
CA ALA A 99 -22.37 32.45 21.99
C ALA A 99 -23.28 32.43 23.23
N ALA A 100 -24.44 31.75 23.14
CA ALA A 100 -25.35 31.59 24.27
C ALA A 100 -24.69 30.81 25.42
N GLY A 101 -23.97 29.73 25.11
CA GLY A 101 -23.24 28.91 26.06
C GLY A 101 -22.19 29.70 26.83
N LEU A 102 -21.38 30.52 26.15
CA LEU A 102 -20.38 31.40 26.78
C LEU A 102 -21.03 32.44 27.69
N ILE A 103 -22.09 33.11 27.21
CA ILE A 103 -22.82 34.10 28.01
C ILE A 103 -23.40 33.46 29.27
N ILE A 104 -24.08 32.32 29.13
CA ILE A 104 -24.65 31.58 30.26
C ILE A 104 -23.54 31.14 31.20
N PHE A 105 -22.48 30.52 30.69
CA PHE A 105 -21.39 29.96 31.51
C PHE A 105 -20.66 31.00 32.36
N PHE A 106 -20.38 32.19 31.79
CA PHE A 106 -19.72 33.28 32.51
C PHE A 106 -20.69 34.12 33.34
N SER A 107 -21.99 34.17 33.01
CA SER A 107 -22.98 34.86 33.86
C SER A 107 -23.11 34.23 35.25
N GLY A 108 -22.73 32.96 35.42
CA GLY A 108 -22.58 32.32 36.74
C GLY A 108 -21.72 33.08 37.74
N ILE A 109 -20.68 33.79 37.28
CA ILE A 109 -19.83 34.62 38.16
C ILE A 109 -20.65 35.72 38.85
N TRP A 110 -21.65 36.26 38.15
CA TRP A 110 -22.53 37.30 38.68
C TRP A 110 -23.50 36.77 39.76
N PHE A 111 -23.84 35.49 39.72
CA PHE A 111 -24.81 34.90 40.66
C PHE A 111 -24.17 34.36 41.94
N GLN A 112 -22.86 34.08 41.93
CA GLN A 112 -22.15 33.52 43.08
C GLN A 112 -22.23 34.45 44.31
N GLY A 113 -22.69 33.91 45.45
CA GLY A 113 -22.54 34.55 46.77
C GLY A 113 -23.47 35.73 47.06
N ARG A 114 -24.56 35.92 46.31
CA ARG A 114 -25.39 37.15 46.39
C ARG A 114 -26.59 37.12 47.32
N GLN A 115 -27.07 35.95 47.77
CA GLN A 115 -28.22 35.89 48.68
C GLN A 115 -27.96 34.94 49.85
N PRO A 116 -28.43 35.29 51.06
CA PRO A 116 -28.53 34.33 52.15
C PRO A 116 -29.62 33.27 51.85
N PRO A 117 -29.44 32.02 52.33
CA PRO A 117 -30.20 30.86 51.87
C PRO A 117 -31.59 30.82 52.52
N ALA A 118 -32.64 31.21 51.80
CA ALA A 118 -33.99 31.22 52.40
C ALA A 118 -35.12 30.90 51.42
N VAL A 119 -34.97 29.87 50.58
CA VAL A 119 -36.14 29.40 49.80
C VAL A 119 -36.27 27.87 49.77
N TRP A 120 -35.24 27.07 49.45
CA TRP A 120 -35.39 25.60 49.34
C TRP A 120 -34.09 24.81 49.61
N MET A 121 -34.12 23.77 50.46
CA MET A 121 -32.97 22.88 50.77
C MET A 121 -31.63 23.61 51.05
N GLY A 122 -31.71 24.82 51.62
CA GLY A 122 -30.53 25.65 51.91
C GLY A 122 -29.93 26.39 50.72
N ALA A 123 -30.51 26.38 49.52
CA ALA A 123 -30.08 27.18 48.35
C ALA A 123 -31.04 28.35 48.07
N GLY A 124 -30.49 29.52 47.74
CA GLY A 124 -31.25 30.66 47.24
C GLY A 124 -31.42 30.61 45.72
N TRP A 125 -32.26 31.49 45.17
CA TRP A 125 -32.48 31.58 43.73
C TRP A 125 -31.22 31.92 42.94
N SER A 126 -30.33 32.73 43.52
CA SER A 126 -29.03 33.05 42.94
C SER A 126 -28.11 31.83 42.81
N ASP A 127 -28.12 30.93 43.80
CA ASP A 127 -27.28 29.73 43.74
C ASP A 127 -27.81 28.70 42.75
N LEU A 128 -29.13 28.55 42.67
CA LEU A 128 -29.76 27.71 41.65
C LEU A 128 -29.44 28.24 40.25
N ALA A 129 -29.47 29.56 40.07
CA ALA A 129 -29.05 30.19 38.82
C ALA A 129 -27.56 29.94 38.52
N TYR A 130 -26.68 29.99 39.53
CA TYR A 130 -25.27 29.66 39.38
C TYR A 130 -25.06 28.21 38.92
N ILE A 131 -25.65 27.23 39.60
CA ILE A 131 -25.51 25.80 39.26
C ILE A 131 -26.06 25.53 37.86
N ALA A 132 -27.26 26.06 37.55
CA ALA A 132 -27.88 25.93 36.24
C ALA A 132 -26.99 26.54 35.15
N SER A 133 -26.40 27.71 35.40
CA SER A 133 -25.50 28.38 34.44
C SER A 133 -24.22 27.59 34.17
N ALA A 134 -23.64 26.95 35.19
CA ALA A 134 -22.43 26.15 35.05
C ALA A 134 -22.67 24.89 34.21
N ILE A 135 -23.78 24.18 34.47
CA ILE A 135 -24.14 22.95 33.75
C ILE A 135 -24.60 23.27 32.33
N ALA A 136 -25.59 24.15 32.18
CA ALA A 136 -26.17 24.49 30.87
C ALA A 136 -25.15 25.17 29.96
N GLY A 137 -24.36 26.09 30.51
CA GLY A 137 -23.30 26.77 29.78
C GLY A 137 -22.23 25.80 29.27
N ALA A 138 -21.71 24.92 30.13
CA ALA A 138 -20.70 23.93 29.73
C ALA A 138 -21.24 22.94 28.69
N LEU A 139 -22.49 22.48 28.83
CA LEU A 139 -23.13 21.59 27.85
C LEU A 139 -23.28 22.26 26.48
N LEU A 140 -23.77 23.50 26.43
CA LEU A 140 -23.94 24.24 25.17
C LEU A 140 -22.61 24.48 24.47
N ILE A 141 -21.57 24.88 25.21
CA ILE A 141 -20.22 25.07 24.67
C ILE A 141 -19.67 23.73 24.15
N HIS A 142 -19.79 22.65 24.92
CA HIS A 142 -19.29 21.33 24.51
C HIS A 142 -19.97 20.83 23.23
N VAL A 143 -21.30 20.93 23.13
CA VAL A 143 -22.05 20.54 21.92
C VAL A 143 -21.65 21.40 20.71
N ALA A 144 -21.50 22.72 20.90
CA ALA A 144 -21.07 23.61 19.82
C ALA A 144 -19.66 23.28 19.33
N MET A 145 -18.73 23.03 20.26
CA MET A 145 -17.33 22.73 19.94
C MET A 145 -17.16 21.34 19.31
N ASP A 146 -17.97 20.34 19.68
CA ASP A 146 -18.02 19.06 18.97
C ASP A 146 -18.53 19.21 17.51
N ASN A 147 -19.43 20.17 17.26
CA ASN A 147 -19.85 20.49 15.90
C ASN A 147 -18.78 21.25 15.10
N VAL A 148 -17.92 22.05 15.76
CA VAL A 148 -16.75 22.67 15.11
C VAL A 148 -15.79 21.60 14.59
N SER A 149 -15.54 20.53 15.35
CA SER A 149 -14.64 19.46 14.95
C SER A 149 -15.11 18.70 13.70
N LYS A 150 -16.43 18.65 13.45
CA LYS A 150 -17.03 18.09 12.22
C LYS A 150 -16.73 18.91 10.96
N ILE A 151 -16.44 20.21 11.11
CA ILE A 151 -16.11 21.12 10.00
C ILE A 151 -14.60 21.19 9.77
N ILE A 152 -13.81 21.23 10.84
CA ILE A 152 -12.35 21.30 10.76
C ILE A 152 -11.82 19.98 10.23
N SER A 153 -11.33 19.99 8.99
CA SER A 153 -10.67 18.83 8.40
C SER A 153 -9.33 18.61 9.11
N SER A 154 -9.31 17.74 10.12
CA SER A 154 -8.03 17.25 10.64
C SER A 154 -7.32 16.47 9.52
N LYS A 155 -6.09 16.88 9.20
CA LYS A 155 -5.18 16.07 8.37
C LYS A 155 -4.61 14.89 9.16
N LEU A 156 -4.81 14.86 10.48
CA LEU A 156 -4.50 13.73 11.33
C LEU A 156 -5.39 12.54 10.96
N GLY A 157 -4.77 11.41 10.63
CA GLY A 157 -5.50 10.18 10.32
C GLY A 157 -5.99 10.06 8.87
N LYS A 158 -5.45 10.83 7.92
CA LYS A 158 -5.62 10.45 6.51
C LYS A 158 -4.91 9.13 6.26
N ASP A 159 -5.62 8.21 5.63
CA ASP A 159 -5.08 6.91 5.21
C ASP A 159 -3.80 7.11 4.40
N LYS A 160 -2.72 6.45 4.82
CA LYS A 160 -1.44 6.47 4.09
C LYS A 160 -1.47 5.52 2.90
N TRP A 161 -2.34 4.51 2.92
CA TRP A 161 -2.53 3.50 1.89
C TRP A 161 -3.54 3.97 0.84
N ASN A 162 -3.31 5.18 0.31
CA ASN A 162 -4.09 5.71 -0.80
C ASN A 162 -3.18 6.07 -1.98
N ILE A 163 -3.79 6.28 -3.15
CA ILE A 163 -3.07 6.56 -4.40
C ILE A 163 -2.05 7.70 -4.25
N GLU A 164 -2.36 8.75 -3.46
CA GLU A 164 -1.42 9.86 -3.24
C GLU A 164 -0.29 9.48 -2.28
N GLY A 165 -0.59 8.76 -1.20
CA GLY A 165 0.38 8.32 -0.19
C GLY A 165 1.33 7.23 -0.69
N GLU A 166 0.87 6.36 -1.60
CA GLU A 166 1.66 5.32 -2.25
C GLU A 166 2.38 5.81 -3.51
N SER A 167 2.01 7.00 -4.02
CA SER A 167 2.67 7.56 -5.19
C SER A 167 4.06 8.11 -4.89
N PHE A 168 4.99 7.86 -5.81
CA PHE A 168 6.34 8.43 -5.77
C PHE A 168 6.79 8.87 -7.16
N MET A 169 7.81 9.73 -7.18
CA MET A 169 8.36 10.25 -8.41
C MET A 169 9.06 9.13 -9.19
N GLN A 170 8.63 8.92 -10.44
CA GLN A 170 9.24 7.96 -11.36
C GLN A 170 10.22 8.65 -12.33
N PRO A 171 11.10 7.91 -13.00
CA PRO A 171 11.96 8.47 -14.05
C PRO A 171 11.15 9.14 -15.16
N VAL A 172 11.46 10.40 -15.46
CA VAL A 172 10.78 11.21 -16.51
C VAL A 172 11.55 11.25 -17.83
N LYS A 173 12.83 10.86 -17.80
CA LYS A 173 13.69 10.77 -18.98
C LYS A 173 14.12 9.31 -19.16
N PRO A 174 14.25 8.83 -20.41
CA PRO A 174 14.81 7.52 -20.67
C PRO A 174 16.28 7.48 -20.28
N ILE A 175 16.77 6.30 -19.88
CA ILE A 175 18.19 6.04 -19.66
C ILE A 175 18.71 5.39 -20.94
N ASP A 176 19.45 6.15 -21.75
CA ASP A 176 20.00 5.63 -23.00
C ASP A 176 21.42 5.13 -22.80
N THR A 177 21.58 3.82 -22.94
CA THR A 177 22.85 3.11 -22.87
C THR A 177 22.85 2.06 -23.99
N PRO A 178 24.02 1.49 -24.37
CA PRO A 178 24.07 0.49 -25.42
C PRO A 178 23.16 -0.72 -25.21
N TYR A 179 22.77 -1.03 -23.97
CA TYR A 179 22.01 -2.24 -23.62
C TYR A 179 20.72 -1.97 -22.83
N SER A 180 20.34 -0.71 -22.58
CA SER A 180 19.08 -0.41 -21.87
C SER A 180 17.85 -0.58 -22.76
N VAL A 181 16.71 -0.85 -22.14
CA VAL A 181 15.39 -0.79 -22.79
C VAL A 181 14.53 0.18 -22.00
N ASN A 182 13.92 1.16 -22.66
CA ASN A 182 13.08 2.16 -22.01
C ASN A 182 11.62 1.95 -22.40
N ILE A 183 10.77 1.61 -21.42
CA ILE A 183 9.34 1.39 -21.65
C ILE A 183 8.58 2.66 -21.25
N PRO A 184 7.83 3.32 -22.16
CA PRO A 184 7.04 4.49 -21.81
C PRO A 184 5.89 4.11 -20.87
N MET A 185 5.65 4.93 -19.85
CA MET A 185 4.57 4.72 -18.89
C MET A 185 3.90 6.02 -18.46
N LEU A 186 2.72 5.89 -17.86
CA LEU A 186 2.06 6.95 -17.10
C LEU A 186 2.18 6.62 -15.61
N PHE A 187 2.45 7.63 -14.78
CA PHE A 187 2.48 7.48 -13.33
C PHE A 187 1.77 8.65 -12.65
N TYR A 188 1.12 8.38 -11.53
CA TYR A 188 0.49 9.39 -10.69
C TYR A 188 1.50 9.91 -9.67
N TYR A 189 1.63 11.23 -9.51
CA TYR A 189 2.43 11.83 -8.46
C TYR A 189 2.01 13.28 -8.21
N LYS A 190 1.79 13.63 -6.93
CA LYS A 190 1.32 14.96 -6.49
C LYS A 190 0.05 15.40 -7.21
N LYS A 191 -1.01 14.59 -7.12
CA LYS A 191 -2.33 14.84 -7.73
C LYS A 191 -2.36 15.01 -9.25
N LYS A 192 -1.32 14.58 -9.96
CA LYS A 192 -1.24 14.69 -11.42
C LYS A 192 -0.72 13.39 -12.03
N VAL A 193 -1.32 12.99 -13.14
CA VAL A 193 -0.77 11.94 -14.01
C VAL A 193 0.33 12.56 -14.86
N ARG A 194 1.48 11.90 -14.92
CA ARG A 194 2.68 12.35 -15.62
C ARG A 194 3.15 11.25 -16.57
N LYS A 195 3.83 11.65 -17.64
CA LYS A 195 4.55 10.74 -18.53
C LYS A 195 5.92 10.43 -17.95
N GLY A 196 6.35 9.18 -18.03
CA GLY A 196 7.65 8.73 -17.58
C GLY A 196 8.10 7.47 -18.31
N PHE A 197 9.16 6.86 -17.80
CA PHE A 197 9.77 5.67 -18.37
C PHE A 197 10.11 4.66 -17.28
N ILE A 198 10.00 3.38 -17.62
CA ILE A 198 10.59 2.27 -16.87
C ILE A 198 11.88 1.91 -17.60
N PRO A 199 13.06 2.36 -17.11
CA PRO A 199 14.33 1.98 -17.67
C PRO A 199 14.75 0.59 -17.17
N LEU A 200 14.82 -0.37 -18.08
CA LEU A 200 15.45 -1.67 -17.86
C LEU A 200 16.93 -1.51 -18.20
N ALA A 201 17.74 -1.18 -17.18
CA ALA A 201 19.13 -0.78 -17.37
C ALA A 201 20.04 -1.96 -17.73
N ASN A 202 19.77 -3.18 -17.28
CA ASN A 202 20.62 -4.35 -17.56
C ASN A 202 19.78 -5.63 -17.62
N LEU A 203 19.44 -6.09 -18.83
CA LEU A 203 18.67 -7.31 -19.08
C LEU A 203 19.53 -8.58 -19.15
N PHE A 204 20.87 -8.46 -19.08
CA PHE A 204 21.76 -9.63 -19.03
C PHE A 204 21.71 -10.37 -17.68
N ARG A 205 21.15 -9.73 -16.65
CA ARG A 205 20.90 -10.34 -15.33
C ARG A 205 19.54 -11.05 -15.23
N SER A 206 18.95 -11.36 -16.37
CA SER A 206 17.60 -11.91 -16.53
C SER A 206 16.48 -10.94 -16.12
N LEU A 207 15.29 -11.21 -16.66
CA LEU A 207 14.05 -10.52 -16.33
C LEU A 207 12.98 -11.56 -15.98
N LEU A 208 12.50 -11.54 -14.74
CA LEU A 208 11.33 -12.33 -14.35
C LEU A 208 10.06 -11.51 -14.60
N LEU A 209 9.22 -11.95 -15.53
CA LEU A 209 7.97 -11.29 -15.88
C LEU A 209 6.77 -12.14 -15.48
N VAL A 210 6.14 -11.81 -14.36
CA VAL A 210 4.96 -12.52 -13.83
C VAL A 210 3.69 -11.78 -14.24
N SER A 211 2.76 -12.48 -14.88
CA SER A 211 1.47 -11.95 -15.29
C SER A 211 0.48 -13.08 -15.52
N VAL A 212 -0.78 -12.84 -15.18
CA VAL A 212 -1.90 -13.72 -15.58
C VAL A 212 -2.03 -13.78 -17.11
N PRO A 213 -2.63 -14.85 -17.67
CA PRO A 213 -3.04 -14.89 -19.08
C PRO A 213 -3.87 -13.64 -19.42
N GLY A 214 -3.59 -13.02 -20.57
CA GLY A 214 -4.28 -11.79 -20.98
C GLY A 214 -3.79 -10.49 -20.32
N GLY A 215 -2.90 -10.53 -19.33
CA GLY A 215 -2.41 -9.33 -18.62
C GLY A 215 -1.47 -8.40 -19.43
N GLY A 216 -1.35 -8.60 -20.75
CA GLY A 216 -0.63 -7.69 -21.63
C GLY A 216 0.90 -7.77 -21.62
N LYS A 217 1.50 -8.73 -20.90
CA LYS A 217 2.97 -8.89 -20.78
C LYS A 217 3.76 -8.82 -22.11
N THR A 218 3.19 -9.41 -23.16
CA THR A 218 3.79 -9.42 -24.50
C THR A 218 3.87 -8.01 -25.08
N PHE A 219 2.76 -7.26 -25.01
CA PHE A 219 2.68 -5.91 -25.55
C PHE A 219 3.45 -4.89 -24.71
N SER A 220 3.33 -4.96 -23.39
CA SER A 220 3.87 -3.95 -22.48
C SER A 220 5.37 -4.06 -22.24
N VAL A 221 5.95 -5.27 -22.31
CA VAL A 221 7.36 -5.50 -21.94
C VAL A 221 8.15 -6.20 -23.05
N ILE A 222 7.68 -7.36 -23.54
CA ILE A 222 8.44 -8.20 -24.48
C ILE A 222 8.64 -7.51 -25.84
N ILE A 223 7.58 -6.97 -26.42
CA ILE A 223 7.66 -6.25 -27.70
C ILE A 223 8.63 -5.05 -27.59
N PRO A 224 8.52 -4.14 -26.60
CA PRO A 224 9.51 -3.07 -26.43
C PRO A 224 10.96 -3.54 -26.33
N ILE A 225 11.22 -4.67 -25.66
CA ILE A 225 12.56 -5.27 -25.58
C ILE A 225 13.05 -5.70 -26.97
N ILE A 226 12.24 -6.49 -27.71
CA ILE A 226 12.58 -6.94 -29.07
C ILE A 226 12.90 -5.75 -29.97
N LYS A 227 12.02 -4.74 -29.99
CA LYS A 227 12.16 -3.54 -30.82
C LYS A 227 13.48 -2.82 -30.55
N GLN A 228 13.78 -2.55 -29.26
CA GLN A 228 14.93 -1.76 -28.87
C GLN A 228 16.24 -2.53 -29.02
N PHE A 229 16.26 -3.82 -28.73
CA PHE A 229 17.45 -4.66 -28.93
C PHE A 229 17.81 -4.83 -30.40
N ILE A 230 16.83 -5.05 -31.29
CA ILE A 230 17.10 -5.11 -32.73
C ILE A 230 17.61 -3.76 -33.24
N ALA A 231 17.02 -2.64 -32.78
CA ALA A 231 17.48 -1.29 -33.15
C ALA A 231 18.92 -0.99 -32.64
N LYS A 232 19.36 -1.72 -31.62
CA LYS A 232 20.72 -1.71 -31.05
C LYS A 232 21.62 -2.81 -31.60
N SER A 233 21.18 -3.51 -32.65
CA SER A 233 21.94 -4.56 -33.35
C SER A 233 22.31 -5.78 -32.49
N PHE A 234 21.50 -6.08 -31.49
CA PHE A 234 21.61 -7.35 -30.76
C PHE A 234 20.97 -8.50 -31.55
N THR A 235 21.63 -9.66 -31.50
CA THR A 235 21.05 -10.93 -31.94
C THR A 235 20.10 -11.45 -30.88
N LEU A 236 18.91 -11.90 -31.30
CA LEU A 236 17.87 -12.39 -30.40
C LEU A 236 17.47 -13.82 -30.76
N CYS A 237 17.27 -14.65 -29.73
CA CYS A 237 16.52 -15.89 -29.84
C CYS A 237 15.10 -15.63 -29.31
N VAL A 238 14.10 -15.66 -30.19
CA VAL A 238 12.71 -15.31 -29.84
C VAL A 238 11.86 -16.57 -29.89
N TYR A 239 11.38 -17.01 -28.72
CA TYR A 239 10.42 -18.11 -28.64
C TYR A 239 8.99 -17.59 -28.82
N ASP A 240 8.35 -17.99 -29.92
CA ASP A 240 7.02 -17.54 -30.31
C ASP A 240 6.01 -18.70 -30.25
N ILE A 241 5.35 -18.84 -29.09
CA ILE A 241 4.33 -19.88 -28.85
C ILE A 241 3.14 -19.73 -29.82
N LYS A 242 2.83 -18.49 -30.23
CA LYS A 242 1.70 -18.15 -31.09
C LYS A 242 2.18 -17.70 -32.46
N TYR A 243 3.11 -18.48 -33.02
CA TYR A 243 3.69 -18.15 -34.31
C TYR A 243 2.62 -17.82 -35.37
N PRO A 244 2.75 -16.72 -36.14
CA PRO A 244 3.89 -15.80 -36.22
C PRO A 244 3.71 -14.44 -35.49
N ASP A 245 3.10 -14.39 -34.31
CA ASP A 245 2.82 -13.13 -33.59
C ASP A 245 4.10 -12.32 -33.27
N LEU A 246 5.03 -12.88 -32.49
CA LEU A 246 6.29 -12.22 -32.15
C LEU A 246 7.27 -12.24 -33.32
N ALA A 247 7.26 -13.30 -34.13
CA ALA A 247 8.10 -13.43 -35.30
C ALA A 247 7.86 -12.28 -36.30
N LYS A 248 6.60 -11.90 -36.55
CA LYS A 248 6.26 -10.73 -37.39
C LYS A 248 6.85 -9.44 -36.85
N VAL A 249 6.75 -9.21 -35.54
CA VAL A 249 7.31 -8.01 -34.90
C VAL A 249 8.84 -7.98 -35.03
N ALA A 250 9.49 -9.10 -34.72
CA ALA A 250 10.95 -9.21 -34.83
C ALA A 250 11.42 -9.01 -36.28
N TYR A 251 10.75 -9.65 -37.24
CA TYR A 251 11.09 -9.53 -38.66
C TYR A 251 10.90 -8.10 -39.18
N HIS A 252 9.79 -7.45 -38.82
CA HIS A 252 9.56 -6.05 -39.18
C HIS A 252 10.68 -5.13 -38.66
N HIS A 253 11.06 -5.28 -37.38
CA HIS A 253 12.12 -4.45 -36.79
C HIS A 253 13.51 -4.79 -37.33
N TYR A 254 13.75 -6.03 -37.73
CA TYR A 254 14.97 -6.44 -38.43
C TYR A 254 15.08 -5.74 -39.79
N LEU A 255 14.01 -5.73 -40.59
CA LEU A 255 13.98 -5.01 -41.87
C LEU A 255 14.15 -3.50 -41.67
N LEU A 256 13.49 -2.92 -40.66
CA LEU A 256 13.65 -1.51 -40.32
C LEU A 256 15.08 -1.16 -39.90
N ALA A 257 15.75 -2.04 -39.15
CA ALA A 257 17.16 -1.86 -38.80
C ALA A 257 18.04 -1.87 -40.06
N LYS A 258 17.80 -2.81 -40.99
CA LYS A 258 18.50 -2.86 -42.30
C LYS A 258 18.30 -1.60 -43.14
N GLN A 259 17.07 -1.10 -43.22
CA GLN A 259 16.77 0.15 -43.92
C GLN A 259 17.52 1.35 -43.31
N ASN A 260 17.76 1.34 -42.00
CA ASN A 260 18.52 2.36 -41.29
C ASN A 260 20.04 2.11 -41.29
N GLY A 261 20.56 1.23 -42.15
CA GLY A 261 21.99 0.93 -42.28
C GLY A 261 22.57 0.08 -41.14
N LYS A 262 21.72 -0.55 -40.31
CA LYS A 262 22.13 -1.44 -39.22
C LYS A 262 21.85 -2.89 -39.58
N CYS A 263 22.53 -3.83 -38.92
CA CYS A 263 22.29 -5.27 -39.09
C CYS A 263 22.42 -5.78 -40.54
N LEU A 264 23.21 -5.14 -41.40
CA LEU A 264 23.31 -5.47 -42.83
C LEU A 264 23.77 -6.92 -43.06
N ASP A 265 24.76 -7.37 -42.30
CA ASP A 265 25.35 -8.72 -42.37
C ASP A 265 24.58 -9.76 -41.54
N TYR A 266 23.46 -9.38 -40.92
CA TYR A 266 22.67 -10.27 -40.08
C TYR A 266 21.68 -11.06 -40.94
N LYS A 267 21.34 -12.26 -40.46
CA LYS A 267 20.32 -13.15 -41.05
C LYS A 267 19.17 -13.35 -40.06
N PHE A 268 17.97 -13.55 -40.60
CA PHE A 268 16.77 -13.88 -39.83
C PHE A 268 16.39 -15.33 -40.12
N HIS A 269 16.48 -16.19 -39.11
CA HIS A 269 16.18 -17.62 -39.22
C HIS A 269 14.94 -17.95 -38.38
N VAL A 270 14.11 -18.84 -38.90
CA VAL A 270 12.93 -19.36 -38.21
C VAL A 270 13.09 -20.86 -38.05
N ILE A 271 12.91 -21.38 -36.84
CA ILE A 271 12.77 -22.82 -36.60
C ILE A 271 11.32 -23.06 -36.19
N ASN A 272 10.55 -23.71 -37.05
CA ASN A 272 9.13 -23.99 -36.84
C ASN A 272 8.87 -25.49 -36.96
N LEU A 273 8.55 -26.12 -35.83
CA LEU A 273 8.30 -27.56 -35.77
C LEU A 273 6.84 -27.93 -36.12
N ASN A 274 5.93 -26.96 -36.14
CA ASN A 274 4.52 -27.17 -36.50
C ASN A 274 4.30 -27.04 -38.02
N GLU A 275 5.02 -26.12 -38.67
CA GLU A 275 4.95 -25.83 -40.11
C GLU A 275 6.37 -25.94 -40.71
N PRO A 276 6.85 -27.17 -40.99
CA PRO A 276 8.22 -27.41 -41.43
C PRO A 276 8.61 -26.66 -42.71
N GLU A 277 7.65 -26.36 -43.58
CA GLU A 277 7.84 -25.58 -44.80
C GLU A 277 8.20 -24.11 -44.53
N LYS A 278 7.92 -23.60 -43.33
CA LYS A 278 8.29 -22.25 -42.85
C LYS A 278 9.55 -22.26 -41.97
N SER A 279 10.20 -23.42 -41.84
CA SER A 279 11.35 -23.61 -40.98
C SER A 279 12.64 -23.75 -41.78
N GLU A 280 13.72 -23.22 -41.22
CA GLU A 280 15.07 -23.64 -41.56
C GLU A 280 15.28 -25.12 -41.18
N ARG A 281 16.09 -25.82 -41.97
CA ARG A 281 16.48 -27.20 -41.67
C ARG A 281 17.70 -27.19 -40.78
N VAL A 282 17.53 -27.68 -39.55
CA VAL A 282 18.62 -27.83 -38.58
C VAL A 282 18.75 -29.28 -38.17
N ASN A 283 20.00 -29.72 -37.99
CA ASN A 283 20.33 -31.00 -37.38
C ASN A 283 21.17 -30.71 -36.13
N PRO A 284 20.63 -30.92 -34.92
CA PRO A 284 21.36 -30.66 -33.67
C PRO A 284 22.52 -31.64 -33.47
N TRP A 285 22.53 -32.78 -34.19
CA TRP A 285 23.54 -33.83 -34.06
C TRP A 285 24.58 -33.79 -35.16
N LYS A 286 24.80 -32.65 -35.83
CA LYS A 286 25.92 -32.54 -36.77
C LYS A 286 27.24 -32.78 -36.03
N ARG A 287 28.14 -33.56 -36.64
CA ARG A 287 29.49 -33.88 -36.12
C ARG A 287 30.24 -32.66 -35.56
N GLN A 288 30.15 -31.52 -36.25
CA GLN A 288 30.84 -30.27 -35.86
C GLN A 288 30.41 -29.71 -34.49
N TYR A 289 29.24 -30.10 -33.97
CA TYR A 289 28.76 -29.68 -32.64
C TYR A 289 29.11 -30.70 -31.54
N LEU A 290 29.52 -31.91 -31.92
CA LEU A 290 29.73 -33.05 -31.03
C LEU A 290 31.22 -33.38 -30.96
N ASN A 291 31.97 -32.56 -30.24
CA ASN A 291 33.42 -32.69 -30.10
C ASN A 291 33.80 -33.70 -29.02
N SER A 292 32.92 -33.95 -28.06
CA SER A 292 33.13 -34.86 -26.94
C SER A 292 31.92 -35.75 -26.70
N LEU A 293 32.11 -36.82 -25.93
CA LEU A 293 30.98 -37.62 -25.44
C LEU A 293 30.06 -36.78 -24.54
N ALA A 294 30.60 -35.79 -23.81
CA ALA A 294 29.81 -34.90 -22.97
C ALA A 294 28.81 -34.07 -23.79
N ASP A 295 29.20 -33.58 -24.97
CA ASP A 295 28.31 -32.83 -25.88
C ASP A 295 27.14 -33.73 -26.35
N ALA A 296 27.45 -35.00 -26.66
CA ALA A 296 26.44 -35.98 -27.03
C ALA A 296 25.51 -36.34 -25.85
N SER A 297 26.07 -36.46 -24.64
CA SER A 297 25.31 -36.68 -23.40
C SER A 297 24.38 -35.51 -23.09
N GLU A 298 24.85 -34.26 -23.16
CA GLU A 298 24.03 -33.07 -22.93
C GLU A 298 22.86 -33.00 -23.92
N THR A 299 23.12 -33.28 -25.20
CA THR A 299 22.06 -33.26 -26.22
C THR A 299 21.06 -34.40 -26.05
N ALA A 300 21.51 -35.59 -25.64
CA ALA A 300 20.65 -36.73 -25.32
C ALA A 300 19.76 -36.44 -24.11
N GLU A 301 20.36 -35.89 -23.04
CA GLU A 301 19.65 -35.50 -21.82
C GLU A 301 18.59 -34.43 -22.11
N ALA A 302 18.96 -33.35 -22.81
CA ALA A 302 18.03 -32.29 -23.20
C ALA A 302 16.83 -32.83 -24.02
N LEU A 303 17.05 -33.79 -24.92
CA LEU A 303 15.97 -34.42 -25.68
C LEU A 303 15.06 -35.25 -24.77
N VAL A 304 15.63 -36.10 -23.92
CA VAL A 304 14.85 -36.95 -23.01
C VAL A 304 14.06 -36.10 -22.03
N GLU A 305 14.68 -35.10 -21.41
CA GLU A 305 14.01 -34.16 -20.51
C GLU A 305 12.86 -33.42 -21.19
N ALA A 306 13.04 -32.94 -22.43
CA ALA A 306 11.98 -32.29 -23.19
C ALA A 306 10.78 -33.21 -23.49
N MET A 307 10.99 -34.54 -23.52
CA MET A 307 9.93 -35.53 -23.74
C MET A 307 9.25 -35.99 -22.44
N LYS A 308 9.88 -35.82 -21.28
CA LYS A 308 9.29 -36.24 -19.99
C LYS A 308 8.09 -35.35 -19.65
N LYS A 309 6.88 -35.94 -19.72
CA LYS A 309 5.65 -35.34 -19.20
C LYS A 309 5.47 -35.72 -17.73
N GLY A 310 5.79 -34.82 -16.79
CA GLY A 310 5.48 -34.99 -15.36
C GLY A 310 6.68 -34.98 -14.42
N ASP A 311 6.40 -34.97 -13.12
CA ASP A 311 7.39 -34.86 -12.04
C ASP A 311 8.36 -36.04 -11.98
N ARG A 312 9.54 -35.78 -11.40
CA ARG A 312 10.61 -36.77 -11.17
C ARG A 312 10.03 -38.03 -10.52
N SER A 313 9.95 -39.09 -11.32
CA SER A 313 9.58 -40.41 -10.85
C SER A 313 10.66 -41.01 -9.94
N GLY A 314 10.24 -41.92 -9.05
CA GLY A 314 11.09 -42.52 -8.01
C GLY A 314 12.29 -43.31 -8.54
N GLY A 315 13.09 -43.86 -7.63
CA GLY A 315 14.45 -44.35 -7.92
C GLY A 315 14.60 -45.35 -9.08
N SER A 316 13.64 -46.24 -9.31
CA SER A 316 13.68 -47.18 -10.45
C SER A 316 13.53 -46.47 -11.80
N ASP A 317 12.62 -45.50 -11.90
CA ASP A 317 12.39 -44.77 -13.15
C ASP A 317 13.55 -43.82 -13.45
N GLN A 318 14.20 -43.29 -12.41
CA GLN A 318 15.42 -42.51 -12.57
C GLN A 318 16.56 -43.36 -13.15
N PHE A 319 16.71 -44.61 -12.69
CA PHE A 319 17.68 -45.56 -13.24
C PHE A 319 17.43 -45.84 -14.72
N PHE A 320 16.19 -46.14 -15.11
CA PHE A 320 15.84 -46.38 -16.52
C PHE A 320 15.99 -45.13 -17.39
N THR A 321 15.63 -43.94 -16.86
CA THR A 321 15.83 -42.67 -17.56
C THR A 321 17.33 -42.45 -17.84
N GLN A 322 18.18 -42.59 -16.82
CA GLN A 322 19.62 -42.37 -16.97
C GLN A 322 20.25 -43.40 -17.92
N SER A 323 19.82 -44.66 -17.85
CA SER A 323 20.28 -45.71 -18.75
C SER A 323 19.92 -45.40 -20.20
N ALA A 324 18.70 -44.91 -20.46
CA ALA A 324 18.26 -44.49 -21.79
C ALA A 324 19.06 -43.29 -22.30
N ILE A 325 19.31 -42.29 -21.45
CA ILE A 325 20.16 -41.12 -21.80
C ILE A 325 21.56 -41.58 -22.18
N ASN A 326 22.19 -42.44 -21.36
CA ASN A 326 23.54 -42.92 -21.60
C ASN A 326 23.63 -43.72 -22.91
N PHE A 327 22.64 -44.57 -23.19
CA PHE A 327 22.60 -45.36 -24.41
C PHE A 327 22.38 -44.48 -25.65
N LEU A 328 21.44 -43.53 -25.58
CA LEU A 328 21.21 -42.56 -26.64
C LEU A 328 22.46 -41.70 -26.91
N ALA A 329 23.14 -41.24 -25.86
CA ALA A 329 24.37 -40.47 -25.97
C ALA A 329 25.48 -41.27 -26.68
N ALA A 330 25.64 -42.55 -26.35
CA ALA A 330 26.57 -43.43 -27.02
C ALA A 330 26.24 -43.59 -28.52
N CYS A 331 24.96 -43.74 -28.86
CA CYS A 331 24.51 -43.83 -30.26
C CYS A 331 24.77 -42.53 -31.03
N ILE A 332 24.41 -41.37 -30.45
CA ILE A 332 24.66 -40.05 -31.04
C ILE A 332 26.16 -39.86 -31.26
N TYR A 333 26.99 -40.14 -30.25
CA TYR A 333 28.43 -39.98 -30.35
C TYR A 333 29.03 -40.93 -31.39
N PHE A 334 28.62 -42.19 -31.42
CA PHE A 334 29.05 -43.16 -32.44
C PHE A 334 28.77 -42.64 -33.85
N PHE A 335 27.52 -42.28 -34.16
CA PHE A 335 27.15 -41.80 -35.48
C PHE A 335 27.78 -40.45 -35.85
N SER A 336 28.15 -39.64 -34.87
CA SER A 336 28.92 -38.41 -35.11
C SER A 336 30.35 -38.67 -35.61
N ARG A 337 30.93 -39.83 -35.27
CA ARG A 337 32.30 -40.23 -35.68
C ARG A 337 32.30 -41.19 -36.86
N TYR A 338 31.33 -42.09 -36.90
CA TYR A 338 31.21 -43.12 -37.93
C TYR A 338 30.98 -42.49 -39.31
N GLU A 339 31.75 -42.95 -40.30
CA GLU A 339 31.77 -42.40 -41.66
C GLU A 339 31.74 -40.86 -41.69
N GLU A 340 32.60 -40.26 -40.87
CA GLU A 340 32.75 -38.80 -40.80
C GLU A 340 31.48 -38.03 -40.42
N GLY A 341 30.50 -38.69 -39.76
CA GLY A 341 29.24 -38.06 -39.36
C GLY A 341 28.14 -38.13 -40.43
N ARG A 342 28.34 -38.91 -41.51
CA ARG A 342 27.36 -39.08 -42.60
C ARG A 342 25.97 -39.48 -42.11
N TYR A 343 25.92 -40.29 -41.06
CA TYR A 343 24.69 -40.82 -40.45
C TYR A 343 24.30 -40.12 -39.15
N SER A 344 24.98 -39.02 -38.79
CA SER A 344 24.75 -38.29 -37.55
C SER A 344 23.47 -37.46 -37.64
N SER A 345 22.31 -38.10 -37.50
CA SER A 345 20.99 -37.47 -37.64
C SER A 345 19.92 -38.25 -36.88
N LEU A 346 18.82 -37.56 -36.56
CA LEU A 346 17.69 -38.16 -35.84
C LEU A 346 17.15 -39.45 -36.48
N PRO A 347 16.85 -39.51 -37.79
CA PRO A 347 16.30 -40.74 -38.39
C PRO A 347 17.22 -41.95 -38.31
N HIS A 348 18.53 -41.78 -38.57
CA HIS A 348 19.49 -42.89 -38.54
C HIS A 348 19.70 -43.43 -37.13
N VAL A 349 19.84 -42.55 -36.14
CA VAL A 349 19.98 -42.96 -34.73
C VAL A 349 18.72 -43.68 -34.27
N LEU A 350 17.52 -43.19 -34.61
CA LEU A 350 16.26 -43.86 -34.25
C LEU A 350 16.11 -45.22 -34.92
N SER A 351 16.47 -45.36 -36.20
CA SER A 351 16.48 -46.65 -36.90
C SER A 351 17.43 -47.65 -36.24
N PHE A 352 18.62 -47.20 -35.83
CA PHE A 352 19.58 -48.04 -35.10
C PHE A 352 19.05 -48.49 -33.74
N LEU A 353 18.43 -47.58 -32.99
CA LEU A 353 17.84 -47.88 -31.68
C LEU A 353 16.70 -48.89 -31.76
N ASN A 354 15.93 -48.88 -32.87
CA ASN A 354 14.78 -49.75 -33.04
C ASN A 354 15.11 -51.11 -33.68
N LEU A 355 16.33 -51.32 -34.19
CA LEU A 355 16.72 -52.52 -34.96
C LEU A 355 15.67 -52.93 -36.02
N SER A 356 15.02 -51.93 -36.63
CA SER A 356 14.00 -52.09 -37.66
C SER A 356 14.59 -51.93 -39.05
#